data_AF-A0A565B4R9-F1
#
_entry.id   AF-A0A565B4R9-F1
#
_cell.length_a   1.000
_cell.length_b   1.000
_cell.length_c   1.000
_cell.angle_alpha   90.00
_cell.angle_beta   90.00
_cell.angle_gamma   90.00
#
_symmetry.space_group_name_H-M   'P 1'
#
loop_
_entity.id
_entity.type
_entity.pdbx_description
1 polymer ?
#
loop_
_entity_poly.entity_id
_entity_poly.type
_entity_poly.pdbx_seq_one_letter_code
_entity_poly.pdbx_strand_id
1 'polypeptide(L)'
;MEDAKEWEKREESTKKEMTPNTGPQKRWIPPPLGWLKCNVDGAKPQEGSQCGLGWMLRNEKGTALWMGARAIPRTRTIIETETEALRWAMSIVNGFGYQNVIYESDS
;
A
#
# COMPACT_ATOMS: atom_id res chain seq x y z
N MET A 1 -7.32 -21.70 -4.41
CA MET A 1 -8.09 -21.44 -3.16
C MET A 1 -7.17 -21.46 -1.93
N GLU A 2 -5.85 -21.28 -2.13
CA GLU A 2 -4.84 -21.34 -1.06
C GLU A 2 -4.29 -19.95 -0.71
N ASP A 3 -4.42 -18.97 -1.62
CA ASP A 3 -4.09 -17.56 -1.38
C ASP A 3 -4.90 -16.95 -0.24
N ALA A 4 -6.09 -17.49 0.04
CA ALA A 4 -6.98 -16.95 1.04
C ALA A 4 -6.54 -17.26 2.49
N LYS A 5 -5.68 -18.27 2.70
CA LYS A 5 -5.28 -18.67 4.06
C LYS A 5 -3.97 -18.02 4.49
N GLU A 6 -3.18 -17.52 3.54
CA GLU A 6 -1.92 -16.83 3.84
C GLU A 6 -2.13 -15.42 4.40
N TRP A 7 -3.25 -14.76 4.06
CA TRP A 7 -3.58 -13.44 4.60
C TRP A 7 -4.07 -13.47 6.05
N GLU A 8 -4.78 -14.52 6.48
CA GLU A 8 -5.20 -14.67 7.89
C GLU A 8 -4.00 -14.88 8.82
N LYS A 9 -2.97 -15.61 8.37
CA LYS A 9 -1.77 -15.88 9.19
C LYS A 9 -0.88 -14.64 9.42
N ARG A 10 -0.99 -13.62 8.58
CA ARG A 10 -0.22 -12.36 8.71
C ARG A 10 -0.76 -11.46 9.83
N GLU A 11 -2.05 -11.55 10.14
CA GLU A 11 -2.70 -10.71 11.17
C GLU A 11 -2.20 -11.05 12.59
N GLU A 12 -1.80 -12.30 12.85
CA GLU A 12 -1.45 -12.73 14.21
C GLU A 12 -0.02 -12.32 14.64
N SER A 13 0.89 -12.03 13.70
CA SER A 13 2.28 -11.67 14.02
C SER A 13 2.60 -10.16 14.02
N THR A 14 1.59 -9.29 13.84
CA THR A 14 1.80 -7.83 13.90
C THR A 14 1.01 -7.19 15.05
N LYS A 15 1.13 -7.75 16.25
CA LYS A 15 0.72 -7.03 17.47
C LYS A 15 1.79 -6.00 17.83
N LYS A 16 1.95 -4.98 16.98
CA LYS A 16 2.69 -3.77 17.34
C LYS A 16 1.73 -2.93 18.18
N GLU A 17 2.05 -2.73 19.45
CA GLU A 17 1.31 -1.82 20.33
C GLU A 17 1.20 -0.45 19.65
N MET A 18 0.01 -0.13 19.16
CA MET A 18 -0.33 1.20 18.68
C MET A 18 -0.62 2.04 19.92
N THR A 19 0.31 2.93 20.26
CA THR A 19 -0.02 4.06 21.13
C THR A 19 -1.14 4.87 20.47
N PRO A 20 -2.18 5.31 21.21
CA PRO A 20 -3.23 6.12 20.63
C PRO A 20 -2.65 7.48 20.25
N ASN A 21 -2.29 7.62 18.98
CA ASN A 21 -1.94 8.92 18.40
C ASN A 21 -3.22 9.77 18.35
N THR A 22 -3.39 10.64 19.34
CA THR A 22 -4.47 11.63 19.47
C THR A 22 -4.35 12.80 18.47
N GLY A 23 -3.68 12.58 17.34
CA GLY A 23 -3.75 13.47 16.19
C GLY A 23 -5.08 13.32 15.46
N PRO A 24 -5.53 14.34 14.69
CA PRO A 24 -6.71 14.20 13.85
C PRO A 24 -6.50 13.04 12.89
N GLN A 25 -7.30 11.98 13.05
CA GLN A 25 -7.34 10.85 12.14
C GLN A 25 -7.63 11.42 10.74
N LYS A 26 -6.63 11.45 9.86
CA LYS A 26 -6.82 11.81 8.44
C LYS A 26 -7.78 10.79 7.86
N ARG A 27 -9.07 11.13 7.83
CA ARG A 27 -10.09 10.30 7.23
C ARG A 27 -9.74 10.16 5.75
N TRP A 28 -9.63 8.93 5.27
CA TRP A 28 -9.43 8.68 3.84
C TRP A 28 -10.55 9.34 3.04
N ILE A 29 -10.18 10.10 2.02
CA ILE A 29 -11.11 10.83 1.16
C ILE A 29 -11.14 10.14 -0.21
N PRO A 30 -12.32 9.74 -0.72
CA PRO A 30 -12.43 9.17 -2.06
C PRO A 30 -11.98 10.17 -3.14
N PRO A 31 -11.49 9.68 -4.28
CA PRO A 31 -11.16 10.53 -5.42
C PRO A 31 -12.43 11.17 -6.03
N PRO A 32 -12.28 12.25 -6.82
CA PRO A 32 -13.36 12.79 -7.64
C PRO A 32 -13.93 11.75 -8.62
N LEU A 33 -15.15 11.99 -9.11
CA LEU A 33 -15.77 11.13 -10.13
C LEU A 33 -14.88 11.01 -11.38
N GLY A 34 -14.70 9.77 -11.87
CA GLY A 34 -13.85 9.51 -13.05
C GLY A 34 -12.34 9.48 -12.75
N TRP A 35 -11.97 9.57 -11.47
CA TRP A 35 -10.61 9.37 -10.98
C TRP A 35 -10.54 8.13 -10.08
N LEU A 36 -9.36 7.51 -10.08
CA LEU A 36 -9.01 6.46 -9.13
C LEU A 36 -8.03 7.02 -8.11
N LYS A 37 -8.01 6.42 -6.92
CA LYS A 37 -7.00 6.69 -5.90
C LYS A 37 -6.20 5.42 -5.64
N CYS A 38 -4.89 5.51 -5.76
CA CYS A 38 -3.96 4.44 -5.44
C CYS A 38 -3.23 4.78 -4.14
N ASN A 39 -3.59 4.10 -3.06
CA ASN A 39 -2.83 4.15 -1.82
C ASN A 39 -1.62 3.24 -1.94
N VAL A 40 -0.46 3.69 -1.48
CA VAL A 40 0.83 2.99 -1.58
C VAL A 40 1.53 3.04 -0.23
N ASP A 41 2.13 1.93 0.19
CA ASP A 41 2.87 1.80 1.45
C ASP A 41 4.11 0.91 1.26
N GLY A 42 5.19 1.24 1.94
CA GLY A 42 6.47 0.54 1.92
C GLY A 42 6.92 0.14 3.31
N ALA A 43 6.70 -1.11 3.71
CA ALA A 43 7.13 -1.60 5.01
C ALA A 43 8.61 -2.03 5.05
N LYS A 44 9.44 -1.31 5.84
CA LYS A 44 10.82 -1.73 6.17
C LYS A 44 10.92 -2.25 7.61
N PRO A 45 11.19 -3.54 7.83
CA PRO A 45 11.37 -4.06 9.18
C PRO A 45 12.73 -3.64 9.80
N GLN A 46 12.76 -3.58 11.13
CA GLN A 46 13.98 -3.25 11.90
C GLN A 46 15.08 -4.29 11.69
N GLU A 47 14.69 -5.56 11.59
CA GLU A 47 15.55 -6.70 11.31
C GLU A 47 15.02 -7.49 10.10
N GLY A 48 15.91 -8.26 9.45
CA GLY A 48 15.58 -9.05 8.26
C GLY A 48 16.20 -8.52 6.97
N SER A 49 16.09 -9.33 5.92
CA SER A 49 16.72 -9.10 4.61
C SER A 49 15.74 -8.61 3.53
N GLN A 50 14.48 -8.37 3.88
CA GLN A 50 13.44 -8.00 2.93
C GLN A 50 12.64 -6.77 3.41
N CYS A 51 12.12 -6.02 2.44
CA CYS A 51 11.10 -4.99 2.64
C CYS A 51 9.79 -5.42 1.95
N GLY A 52 8.66 -5.05 2.53
CA GLY A 52 7.35 -5.21 1.93
C GLY A 52 6.97 -3.98 1.13
N LEU A 53 6.26 -4.19 0.02
CA LEU A 53 5.66 -3.14 -0.80
C LEU A 53 4.19 -3.47 -0.98
N GLY A 54 3.32 -2.48 -0.80
CA GLY A 54 1.89 -2.62 -0.90
C GLY A 54 1.26 -1.47 -1.68
N TRP A 55 0.21 -1.76 -2.42
CA TRP A 55 -0.66 -0.73 -2.99
C TRP A 55 -2.10 -1.22 -3.17
N MET A 56 -3.03 -0.29 -3.21
CA MET A 56 -4.45 -0.54 -3.42
C MET A 56 -5.08 0.58 -4.24
N LEU A 57 -5.70 0.23 -5.37
CA LEU A 57 -6.43 1.13 -6.26
C LEU A 57 -7.92 1.08 -5.96
N ARG A 58 -8.52 2.24 -5.70
CA ARG A 58 -9.93 2.40 -5.35
C ARG A 58 -10.62 3.39 -6.29
N ASN A 59 -11.91 3.18 -6.55
CA ASN A 59 -12.77 4.13 -7.28
C ASN A 59 -13.35 5.22 -6.35
N GLU A 60 -14.18 6.11 -6.91
CA GLU A 60 -14.86 7.19 -6.18
C GLU A 60 -15.81 6.71 -5.07
N LYS A 61 -16.28 5.45 -5.15
CA LYS A 61 -17.09 4.82 -4.10
C LYS A 61 -16.25 4.16 -3.00
N GLY A 62 -14.92 4.23 -3.09
CA GLY A 62 -14.00 3.55 -2.19
C GLY A 62 -13.90 2.04 -2.40
N THR A 63 -14.51 1.50 -3.47
CA THR A 63 -14.40 0.09 -3.84
C THR A 63 -12.99 -0.20 -4.33
N ALA A 64 -12.34 -1.22 -3.75
CA ALA A 64 -11.06 -1.71 -4.23
C ALA A 64 -11.25 -2.39 -5.59
N LEU A 65 -10.51 -1.92 -6.60
CA LEU A 65 -10.48 -2.50 -7.94
C LEU A 65 -9.31 -3.47 -8.08
N TRP A 66 -8.14 -3.05 -7.60
CA TRP A 66 -6.90 -3.80 -7.68
C TRP A 66 -6.07 -3.58 -6.44
N MET A 67 -5.24 -4.56 -6.10
CA MET A 67 -4.24 -4.43 -5.04
C MET A 67 -3.04 -5.32 -5.35
N GLY A 68 -1.90 -4.96 -4.80
CA GLY A 68 -0.69 -5.75 -4.93
C GLY A 68 0.12 -5.71 -3.65
N ALA A 69 0.72 -6.84 -3.31
CA ALA A 69 1.77 -6.95 -2.31
C ALA A 69 2.97 -7.69 -2.89
N ARG A 70 4.19 -7.23 -2.61
CA ARG A 70 5.42 -7.95 -2.96
C ARG A 70 6.51 -7.73 -1.91
N ALA A 71 7.37 -8.73 -1.74
CA ALA A 71 8.60 -8.60 -0.97
C ALA A 71 9.78 -8.32 -1.91
N ILE A 72 10.65 -7.39 -1.54
CA ILE A 72 11.90 -7.09 -2.25
C ILE A 72 13.09 -7.25 -1.30
N PRO A 73 14.31 -7.41 -1.82
CA PRO A 73 15.51 -7.28 -1.00
C PRO A 73 15.54 -5.96 -0.23
N ARG A 74 16.16 -5.99 0.95
CA ARG A 74 16.21 -4.84 1.85
C ARG A 74 16.84 -3.62 1.18
N THR A 75 16.10 -2.51 1.21
CA THR A 75 16.55 -1.17 0.81
C THR A 75 17.33 -0.49 1.94
N ARG A 76 18.04 0.60 1.64
CA ARG A 76 18.83 1.34 2.64
C ARG A 76 17.91 2.11 3.59
N THR A 77 16.90 2.78 3.05
CA THR A 77 16.00 3.67 3.80
C THR A 77 14.54 3.27 3.64
N ILE A 78 13.69 3.73 4.56
CA ILE A 78 12.23 3.58 4.44
C ILE A 78 11.71 4.31 3.20
N ILE A 79 12.23 5.50 2.91
CA ILE A 79 11.84 6.31 1.74
C ILE A 79 12.14 5.58 0.42
N GLU A 80 13.26 4.85 0.34
CA GLU A 80 13.55 4.00 -0.82
C GLU A 80 12.52 2.88 -0.98
N THR A 81 12.09 2.24 0.12
CA THR A 81 11.03 1.23 0.09
C THR A 81 9.72 1.83 -0.42
N GLU A 82 9.32 2.96 0.12
CA GLU A 82 8.09 3.68 -0.22
C GLU A 82 8.08 4.13 -1.69
N THR A 83 9.22 4.64 -2.16
CA THR A 83 9.42 5.02 -3.55
C THR A 83 9.33 3.81 -4.48
N GLU A 84 9.87 2.66 -4.07
CA GLU A 84 9.82 1.43 -4.85
C GLU A 84 8.41 0.81 -4.88
N ALA A 85 7.62 1.01 -3.81
CA ALA A 85 6.19 0.66 -3.81
C ALA A 85 5.43 1.56 -4.79
N LEU A 86 5.71 2.86 -4.80
CA LEU A 86 5.07 3.83 -5.70
C LEU A 86 5.40 3.56 -7.16
N ARG A 87 6.68 3.35 -7.46
CA ARG A 87 7.16 3.00 -8.80
C ARG A 87 6.47 1.74 -9.32
N TRP A 88 6.34 0.72 -8.46
CA TRP A 88 5.67 -0.52 -8.84
C TRP A 88 4.18 -0.33 -9.10
N ALA A 89 3.47 0.36 -8.20
CA ALA A 89 2.06 0.68 -8.37
C ALA A 89 1.82 1.43 -9.69
N MET A 90 2.61 2.47 -9.97
CA MET A 90 2.52 3.23 -11.23
C MET A 90 2.73 2.35 -12.45
N SER A 91 3.72 1.46 -12.43
CA SER A 91 4.01 0.56 -13.54
C SER A 91 2.84 -0.38 -13.83
N ILE A 92 2.20 -0.94 -12.79
CA ILE A 92 1.09 -1.87 -12.95
C ILE A 92 -0.18 -1.13 -13.38
N VAL A 93 -0.53 -0.04 -12.69
CA VAL A 93 -1.74 0.75 -12.96
C VAL A 93 -1.70 1.36 -14.37
N ASN A 94 -0.55 1.85 -14.82
CA ASN A 94 -0.38 2.30 -16.20
C ASN A 94 -0.48 1.14 -17.20
N GLY A 95 0.02 -0.05 -16.85
CA GLY A 95 -0.15 -1.27 -17.66
C GLY A 95 -1.61 -1.68 -17.86
N PHE A 96 -2.50 -1.34 -16.92
CA PHE A 96 -3.94 -1.52 -17.06
C PHE A 96 -4.63 -0.43 -17.90
N GLY A 97 -3.91 0.61 -18.30
CA GLY A 97 -4.44 1.70 -19.13
C GLY A 97 -5.17 2.81 -18.34
N TYR A 98 -5.11 2.82 -17.01
CA TYR A 98 -5.72 3.90 -16.22
C TYR A 98 -4.88 5.19 -16.31
N GLN A 99 -5.53 6.28 -16.73
CA GLN A 99 -4.88 7.60 -16.92
C GLN A 99 -5.13 8.56 -15.75
N ASN A 100 -6.32 8.51 -15.14
CA ASN A 100 -6.73 9.46 -14.10
C ASN A 100 -6.57 8.82 -12.72
N VAL A 101 -5.35 8.86 -12.17
CA VAL A 101 -5.02 8.23 -10.89
C VAL A 101 -4.30 9.20 -9.95
N ILE A 102 -4.82 9.32 -8.73
CA ILE A 102 -4.19 10.04 -7.63
C ILE A 102 -3.42 9.02 -6.78
N TYR A 103 -2.11 9.22 -6.64
CA TYR A 103 -1.29 8.39 -5.76
C TYR A 103 -1.13 9.05 -4.40
N GLU A 104 -1.30 8.28 -3.32
CA GLU A 104 -1.22 8.73 -1.94
C GLU A 104 -0.33 7.76 -1.14
N SER A 105 0.71 8.27 -0.48
CA SER A 105 1.60 7.53 0.43
C SER A 105 1.60 8.25 1.79
N ASP A 106 1.77 7.49 2.87
CA ASP A 106 1.77 7.99 4.25
C ASP A 106 3.16 8.40 4.78
N SER A 107 4.18 8.42 3.91
CA SER A 107 5.55 8.88 4.22
C SER A 107 5.71 10.39 4.40
#